data_AF-A0A2E7CT83-F1
#
_entry.id   AF-A0A2E7CT83-F1
#
_cell.length_a   1.000
_cell.length_b   1.000
_cell.length_c   1.000
_cell.angle_alpha   90.00
_cell.angle_beta   90.00
_cell.angle_gamma   90.00
#
_symmetry.space_group_name_H-M   'P 1'
#
loop_
_entity.id
_entity.type
_entity.pdbx_description
1 polymer ?
#
loop_
_entity_poly.entity_id
_entity_poly.type
_entity_poly.pdbx_seq_one_letter_code
_entity_poly.pdbx_strand_id
1 'polypeptide(L)'
;MLDKVAGFYGMSETAGKSHNQNVVNLFHELGYKNINDDETPWCAAFINYCAKQIGAKYPSGLRAKSWLSTGKLTNCPSPGDVIVFWRNSQKSSAGHVGLFISEDENYVYCLGGNQSDKVQISPFPKERILQYRKLTKK
;
A
#
# COMPACT_ATOMS: atom_id res chain seq x y z
N MET A 1 -11.40 5.43 -5.25
CA MET A 1 -10.09 4.82 -4.87
C MET A 1 -10.01 3.43 -5.46
N LEU A 2 -10.89 2.50 -5.06
CA LEU A 2 -10.87 1.11 -5.53
C LEU A 2 -10.96 0.99 -7.06
N ASP A 3 -11.72 1.85 -7.75
CA ASP A 3 -11.79 1.85 -9.22
C ASP A 3 -10.43 2.08 -9.89
N LYS A 4 -9.58 2.93 -9.30
CA LYS A 4 -8.22 3.17 -9.81
C LYS A 4 -7.32 1.97 -9.59
N VAL A 5 -7.53 1.25 -8.49
CA VAL A 5 -6.70 0.11 -8.09
C VAL A 5 -7.09 -1.15 -8.87
N ALA A 6 -8.36 -1.28 -9.26
CA ALA A 6 -8.85 -2.37 -10.09
C ALA A 6 -8.06 -2.53 -11.40
N GLY A 7 -7.62 -1.42 -12.01
CA GLY A 7 -6.78 -1.44 -13.21
C GLY A 7 -5.38 -2.02 -13.02
N PHE A 8 -4.90 -2.13 -11.77
CA PHE A 8 -3.61 -2.72 -11.42
C PHE A 8 -3.75 -4.14 -10.86
N TYR A 9 -4.96 -4.67 -10.69
CA TYR A 9 -5.17 -5.98 -10.09
C TYR A 9 -4.48 -7.07 -10.91
N GLY A 10 -3.68 -7.91 -10.26
CA GLY A 10 -2.90 -8.95 -10.93
C GLY A 10 -1.55 -8.48 -11.49
N MET A 11 -1.20 -7.19 -11.41
CA MET A 11 0.15 -6.71 -11.75
C MET A 11 1.18 -7.36 -10.82
N SER A 12 2.17 -8.06 -11.38
CA SER A 12 3.22 -8.76 -10.63
C SER A 12 4.62 -8.29 -11.02
N GLU A 13 5.59 -8.37 -10.11
CA GLU A 13 7.02 -8.22 -10.45
C GLU A 13 7.42 -9.23 -11.53
N THR A 14 8.46 -8.89 -12.29
CA THR A 14 9.08 -9.83 -13.23
C THR A 14 10.39 -10.29 -12.63
N ALA A 15 10.52 -11.58 -12.33
CA ALA A 15 11.75 -12.11 -11.76
C ALA A 15 12.93 -12.06 -12.76
N GLY A 16 14.10 -11.61 -12.30
CA GLY A 16 15.36 -11.66 -13.06
C GLY A 16 15.89 -10.30 -13.52
N LYS A 17 16.66 -10.27 -14.62
CA LYS A 17 17.30 -9.03 -15.14
C LYS A 17 16.34 -8.03 -15.80
N SER A 18 15.03 -8.28 -15.73
CA SER A 18 13.99 -7.48 -16.37
C SER A 18 13.00 -7.07 -15.31
N HIS A 19 12.90 -5.77 -15.07
CA HIS A 19 12.00 -5.21 -14.06
C HIS A 19 10.61 -4.96 -14.64
N ASN A 20 9.57 -5.12 -13.84
CA ASN A 20 8.25 -4.66 -14.25
C ASN A 20 8.24 -3.13 -14.34
N GLN A 21 8.24 -2.61 -15.58
CA GLN A 21 8.25 -1.18 -15.85
C GLN A 21 7.05 -0.44 -15.21
N ASN A 22 5.92 -1.11 -14.99
CA ASN A 22 4.80 -0.51 -14.27
C ASN A 22 5.16 -0.21 -12.81
N VAL A 23 5.88 -1.11 -12.13
CA VAL A 23 6.36 -0.91 -10.75
C VAL A 23 7.38 0.21 -10.69
N VAL A 24 8.35 0.23 -11.61
CA VAL A 24 9.34 1.31 -11.72
C VAL A 24 8.65 2.66 -11.96
N ASN A 25 7.65 2.68 -12.85
CA ASN A 25 6.87 3.89 -13.14
C ASN A 25 6.12 4.42 -11.91
N LEU A 26 5.67 3.57 -10.98
CA LEU A 26 5.06 4.03 -9.72
C LEU A 26 6.04 4.92 -8.94
N PHE A 27 7.30 4.50 -8.82
CA PHE A 27 8.33 5.26 -8.12
C PHE A 27 8.64 6.58 -8.84
N HIS A 28 8.80 6.54 -10.16
CA HIS A 28 9.13 7.73 -10.95
C HIS A 28 8.02 8.78 -10.90
N GLU A 29 6.77 8.34 -10.98
CA GLU A 29 5.59 9.20 -10.82
C GLU A 29 5.51 9.85 -9.44
N LEU A 30 6.07 9.22 -8.41
CA LEU A 30 6.17 9.80 -7.06
C LEU A 30 7.40 10.68 -6.88
N GLY A 31 8.24 10.84 -7.91
CA GLY A 31 9.47 11.64 -7.89
C GLY A 31 10.75 10.85 -7.58
N TYR A 32 10.66 9.54 -7.37
CA TYR A 32 11.78 8.66 -7.06
C TYR A 32 12.42 8.10 -8.34
N LYS A 33 13.01 8.99 -9.15
CA LYS A 33 13.60 8.65 -10.47
C LYS A 33 14.86 7.76 -10.38
N ASN A 34 15.44 7.63 -9.20
CA ASN A 34 16.64 6.83 -8.95
C ASN A 34 16.33 5.36 -8.61
N ILE A 35 15.05 5.00 -8.40
CA ILE A 35 14.63 3.62 -8.16
C ILE A 35 14.22 3.04 -9.52
N ASN A 36 14.96 2.03 -9.97
CA ASN A 36 14.81 1.44 -11.31
C ASN A 36 14.63 -0.09 -11.26
N ASP A 37 14.37 -0.63 -10.08
CA ASP A 37 14.13 -2.03 -9.79
C ASP A 37 12.74 -2.22 -9.17
N ASP A 38 12.20 -3.44 -9.30
CA ASP A 38 10.97 -3.89 -8.66
C ASP A 38 11.22 -4.69 -7.37
N GLU A 39 12.49 -4.96 -7.01
CA GLU A 39 12.91 -5.61 -5.76
C GLU A 39 12.76 -4.68 -4.54
N THR A 40 12.79 -3.36 -4.75
CA THR A 40 12.53 -2.37 -3.71
C THR A 40 11.08 -2.50 -3.21
N PRO A 41 10.84 -2.70 -1.89
CA PRO A 41 9.48 -2.84 -1.35
C PRO A 41 8.55 -1.70 -1.78
N TRP A 42 7.61 -2.03 -2.68
CA TRP A 42 6.74 -1.06 -3.35
C TRP A 42 5.30 -1.01 -2.81
N CYS A 43 5.00 -1.68 -1.69
CA CYS A 43 3.66 -1.62 -1.09
C CYS A 43 3.22 -0.18 -0.78
N ALA A 44 4.11 0.62 -0.17
CA ALA A 44 3.83 2.03 0.09
C ALA A 44 3.84 2.88 -1.18
N ALA A 45 4.75 2.60 -2.13
CA ALA A 45 4.78 3.29 -3.42
C ALA A 45 3.46 3.12 -4.17
N PHE A 46 2.92 1.90 -4.19
CA PHE A 46 1.65 1.59 -4.82
C PHE A 46 0.48 2.38 -4.21
N ILE A 47 0.37 2.39 -2.87
CA ILE A 47 -0.71 3.10 -2.19
C ILE A 47 -0.55 4.62 -2.34
N ASN A 48 0.68 5.14 -2.28
CA ASN A 48 0.97 6.56 -2.54
C ASN A 48 0.55 6.95 -3.96
N TYR A 49 0.90 6.12 -4.95
CA TYR A 49 0.52 6.35 -6.34
C TYR A 49 -1.01 6.33 -6.52
N CYS A 50 -1.71 5.34 -5.96
CA CYS A 50 -3.16 5.27 -6.04
C CYS A 50 -3.83 6.51 -5.41
N ALA A 51 -3.31 6.99 -4.27
CA ALA A 51 -3.78 8.21 -3.63
C ALA A 51 -3.51 9.46 -4.48
N LYS A 52 -2.34 9.56 -5.13
CA LYS A 52 -2.00 10.63 -6.09
C LYS A 52 -3.01 10.70 -7.24
N GLN A 53 -3.37 9.55 -7.83
CA GLN A 53 -4.30 9.47 -8.97
C GLN A 53 -5.72 9.99 -8.67
N ILE A 54 -6.10 10.05 -7.39
CA ILE A 54 -7.41 10.57 -6.97
C ILE A 54 -7.33 11.93 -6.26
N GLY A 55 -6.14 12.57 -6.27
CA GLY A 55 -5.93 13.86 -5.61
C GLY A 55 -6.04 13.81 -4.07
N ALA A 56 -5.77 12.66 -3.47
CA ALA A 56 -5.74 12.51 -2.02
C ALA A 56 -4.35 12.85 -1.44
N LYS A 57 -4.28 13.16 -0.14
CA LYS A 57 -3.02 13.27 0.59
C LYS A 57 -2.35 11.91 0.70
N TYR A 58 -1.05 11.88 0.47
CA TYR A 58 -0.17 10.71 0.63
C TYR A 58 1.16 11.14 1.26
N PRO A 59 1.84 10.26 2.01
CA PRO A 59 3.14 10.59 2.60
C PRO A 59 4.21 10.73 1.50
N SER A 60 5.22 11.55 1.75
CA SER A 60 6.41 11.55 0.89
C SER A 60 7.16 10.22 0.98
N GLY A 61 7.27 9.65 2.18
CA GLY A 61 8.03 8.41 2.41
C GLY A 61 7.46 7.16 1.74
N LEU A 62 8.36 6.25 1.37
CA LEU A 62 8.09 4.93 0.78
C LEU A 62 8.02 3.80 1.82
N ARG A 63 7.86 4.13 3.12
CA ARG A 63 7.68 3.14 4.18
C ARG A 63 6.20 3.02 4.51
N ALA A 64 5.73 1.79 4.76
CA ALA A 64 4.35 1.55 5.19
C ALA A 64 3.94 2.43 6.39
N LYS A 65 4.82 2.53 7.39
CA LYS A 65 4.57 3.33 8.60
C LYS A 65 4.51 4.85 8.37
N SER A 66 4.94 5.36 7.20
CA SER A 66 4.76 6.77 6.85
C SER A 66 3.27 7.16 6.72
N TRP A 67 2.38 6.18 6.54
CA TRP A 67 0.94 6.41 6.55
C TRP A 67 0.35 6.69 7.94
N LEU A 68 1.04 6.36 9.04
CA LEU A 68 0.55 6.59 10.41
C LEU A 68 0.27 8.07 10.72
N SER A 69 0.93 8.99 10.01
CA SER A 69 0.72 10.44 10.13
C SER A 69 -0.04 11.06 8.95
N THR A 70 -0.57 10.26 8.02
CA THR A 70 -1.24 10.76 6.80
C THR A 70 -2.73 10.43 6.79
N GLY A 71 -3.56 11.32 6.25
CA GLY A 71 -5.02 11.16 6.26
C GLY A 71 -5.61 11.32 7.67
N LYS A 72 -6.85 10.85 7.87
CA LYS A 72 -7.55 10.92 9.16
C LYS A 72 -7.59 9.55 9.84
N LEU A 73 -7.20 9.47 11.12
CA LEU A 73 -7.34 8.24 11.91
C LEU A 73 -8.82 7.82 11.98
N THR A 74 -9.09 6.52 11.83
CA THR A 74 -10.43 5.95 12.00
C THR A 74 -10.37 4.60 12.71
N ASN A 75 -11.43 4.25 13.44
CA ASN A 75 -11.64 2.91 13.99
C ASN A 75 -12.75 2.14 13.24
N CYS A 76 -13.44 2.81 12.30
CA CYS A 76 -14.48 2.23 11.46
C CYS A 76 -14.03 2.40 10.00
N PRO A 77 -13.14 1.53 9.48
CA PRO A 77 -12.65 1.65 8.12
C PRO A 77 -13.78 1.40 7.10
N SER A 78 -13.71 2.08 5.97
CA SER A 78 -14.54 1.82 4.79
C SER A 78 -13.69 1.27 3.65
N PRO A 79 -14.27 0.53 2.68
CA PRO A 79 -13.52 0.05 1.52
C PRO A 79 -12.76 1.17 0.81
N GLY A 80 -11.45 0.99 0.62
CA GLY A 80 -10.53 2.00 0.07
C GLY A 80 -9.81 2.87 1.10
N ASP A 81 -10.13 2.77 2.39
CA ASP A 81 -9.29 3.36 3.45
C ASP A 81 -7.97 2.62 3.56
N VAL A 82 -6.93 3.30 4.01
CA VAL A 82 -5.59 2.71 4.15
C VAL A 82 -5.47 1.95 5.46
N ILE A 83 -4.95 0.73 5.41
CA ILE A 83 -4.57 -0.06 6.59
C ILE A 83 -3.05 -0.08 6.70
N VAL A 84 -2.52 0.20 7.88
CA VAL A 84 -1.09 0.10 8.18
C VAL A 84 -0.86 -1.08 9.13
N PHE A 85 0.08 -1.94 8.79
CA PHE A 85 0.46 -3.12 9.56
C PHE A 85 1.90 -3.01 10.08
N TRP A 86 2.17 -3.63 11.23
CA TRP A 86 3.55 -3.94 11.62
C TRP A 86 4.04 -5.25 10.99
N ARG A 87 5.37 -5.40 10.90
CA ARG A 87 6.04 -6.62 10.47
C ARG A 87 7.18 -6.93 11.45
N ASN A 88 7.38 -8.21 11.75
CA ASN A 88 8.31 -8.74 12.76
C ASN A 88 7.96 -8.34 14.21
N SER A 89 7.87 -7.05 14.51
CA SER A 89 7.39 -6.56 15.80
C SER A 89 6.75 -5.18 15.65
N GLN A 90 5.88 -4.80 16.59
CA GLN A 90 5.23 -3.49 16.58
C GLN A 90 6.25 -2.32 16.61
N LYS A 91 7.39 -2.52 17.29
CA LYS A 91 8.49 -1.55 17.42
C LYS A 91 9.43 -1.52 16.20
N SER A 92 9.43 -2.54 15.35
CA SER A 92 10.28 -2.58 14.15
C SER A 92 9.95 -1.44 13.19
N SER A 93 10.93 -0.96 12.41
CA SER A 93 10.67 -0.03 11.31
C SER A 93 9.92 -0.70 10.14
N ALA A 94 9.95 -2.03 10.06
CA ALA A 94 9.26 -2.81 9.04
C ALA A 94 7.73 -2.76 9.23
N GLY A 95 7.01 -2.74 8.12
CA GLY A 95 5.55 -2.75 8.10
C GLY A 95 5.00 -3.12 6.73
N HIS A 96 3.68 -3.14 6.62
CA HIS A 96 2.97 -3.32 5.36
C HIS A 96 1.82 -2.32 5.27
N VAL A 97 1.37 -2.01 4.07
CA VAL A 97 0.24 -1.09 3.85
C VAL A 97 -0.60 -1.57 2.68
N GLY A 98 -1.92 -1.41 2.80
CA GLY A 98 -2.89 -1.80 1.79
C GLY A 98 -4.17 -0.99 1.91
N LEU A 99 -5.14 -1.26 1.04
CA LEU A 99 -6.48 -0.69 1.09
C LEU A 99 -7.45 -1.68 1.70
N PHE A 100 -8.21 -1.25 2.68
CA PHE A 100 -9.26 -2.02 3.30
C PHE A 100 -10.31 -2.44 2.27
N ILE A 101 -10.73 -3.71 2.33
CA ILE A 101 -11.82 -4.26 1.52
C ILE A 101 -12.93 -4.77 2.44
N SER A 102 -12.59 -5.64 3.38
CA SER A 102 -13.52 -6.25 4.33
C SER A 102 -12.74 -6.82 5.52
N GLU A 103 -13.46 -7.28 6.55
CA GLU A 103 -12.88 -8.03 7.66
C GLU A 103 -13.86 -9.10 8.15
N ASP A 104 -13.32 -10.14 8.76
CA ASP A 104 -14.05 -11.13 9.54
C ASP A 104 -13.61 -11.07 11.02
N GLU A 105 -13.88 -12.10 11.81
CA GLU A 105 -13.50 -12.15 13.23
C GLU A 105 -11.98 -11.99 13.45
N ASN A 106 -11.17 -12.65 12.62
CA ASN A 106 -9.73 -12.82 12.86
C ASN A 106 -8.86 -12.07 11.86
N TYR A 107 -9.37 -11.83 10.66
CA TYR A 107 -8.63 -11.30 9.53
C TYR A 107 -9.23 -10.01 8.98
N VAL A 108 -8.34 -9.20 8.43
CA VAL A 108 -8.70 -8.10 7.53
C VAL A 108 -8.20 -8.43 6.13
N TYR A 109 -9.06 -8.21 5.14
CA TYR A 109 -8.75 -8.41 3.74
C TYR A 109 -8.39 -7.06 3.14
N CYS A 110 -7.20 -6.97 2.54
CA CYS A 110 -6.73 -5.73 1.95
C CYS A 110 -6.15 -5.93 0.56
N LEU A 111 -6.41 -4.95 -0.30
CA LEU A 111 -5.85 -4.83 -1.62
C LEU A 111 -4.55 -4.02 -1.53
N GLY A 112 -3.43 -4.64 -1.84
CA GLY A 112 -2.12 -4.01 -1.71
C GLY A 112 -1.17 -4.46 -2.82
N GLY A 113 -0.15 -3.64 -3.05
CA GLY A 113 1.00 -3.98 -3.89
C GLY A 113 2.06 -4.74 -3.10
N ASN A 114 2.93 -5.45 -3.80
CA ASN A 114 3.97 -6.31 -3.24
C ASN A 114 3.43 -7.29 -2.18
N GLN A 115 2.29 -7.90 -2.46
CA GLN A 115 1.77 -9.01 -1.67
C GLN A 115 2.08 -10.28 -2.43
N SER A 116 3.12 -11.01 -2.03
CA SER A 116 3.69 -12.10 -2.86
C SER A 116 4.03 -11.60 -4.27
N ASP A 117 4.76 -10.48 -4.32
CA ASP A 117 5.30 -9.87 -5.54
C ASP A 117 4.21 -9.47 -6.57
N LYS A 118 2.98 -9.24 -6.10
CA LYS A 118 1.87 -8.80 -6.95
C LYS A 118 0.86 -7.89 -6.24
N VAL A 119 0.02 -7.26 -7.04
CA VAL A 119 -1.19 -6.54 -6.61
C VAL A 119 -2.32 -7.56 -6.49
N GLN A 120 -2.77 -7.81 -5.26
CA GLN A 120 -3.87 -8.74 -5.00
C GLN A 120 -4.61 -8.36 -3.72
N ILE A 121 -5.74 -9.02 -3.47
CA ILE A 121 -6.36 -9.02 -2.14
C ILE A 121 -5.69 -10.14 -1.33
N SER A 122 -5.30 -9.84 -0.09
CA SER A 122 -4.74 -10.84 0.82
C SER A 122 -5.26 -10.65 2.24
N PRO A 123 -5.47 -11.76 2.99
CA PRO A 123 -5.83 -11.70 4.40
C PRO A 123 -4.61 -11.36 5.26
N PHE A 124 -4.81 -10.53 6.28
CA PHE A 124 -3.82 -10.24 7.32
C PHE A 124 -4.47 -10.39 8.70
N PRO A 125 -3.78 -11.00 9.69
CA PRO A 125 -4.27 -11.06 11.06
C PRO A 125 -4.56 -9.67 11.63
N LYS A 126 -5.70 -9.49 12.30
CA LYS A 126 -6.08 -8.19 12.89
C LYS A 126 -5.07 -7.70 13.93
N GLU A 127 -4.42 -8.60 14.66
CA GLU A 127 -3.34 -8.29 15.61
C GLU A 127 -2.15 -7.54 14.98
N ARG A 128 -1.98 -7.64 13.65
CA ARG A 128 -0.91 -6.94 12.94
C ARG A 128 -1.24 -5.49 12.61
N ILE A 129 -2.49 -5.07 12.78
CA ILE A 129 -2.93 -3.72 12.46
C ILE A 129 -2.31 -2.73 13.45
N LEU A 130 -1.71 -1.68 12.90
CA LEU A 130 -1.31 -0.50 13.66
C LEU A 130 -2.44 0.52 13.67
N GLN A 131 -2.92 0.93 12.49
CA GLN A 131 -3.95 1.96 12.33
C GLN A 131 -4.70 1.82 11.00
N TYR A 132 -5.95 2.29 11.00
CA TYR A 132 -6.70 2.60 9.79
C TYR A 132 -6.67 4.12 9.53
N ARG A 133 -6.47 4.50 8.27
CA ARG A 133 -6.34 5.89 7.83
C ARG A 133 -7.30 6.17 6.69
N LYS A 134 -8.28 7.03 6.95
CA LYS A 134 -9.18 7.55 5.92
C LYS A 134 -8.45 8.54 5.02
N LEU A 135 -8.54 8.33 3.72
CA LEU A 135 -7.98 9.24 2.73
C LEU A 135 -8.69 10.60 2.80
N THR A 136 -7.92 11.68 2.74
CA THR A 136 -8.42 13.05 2.73
C THR A 136 -7.97 13.75 1.46
N LYS A 137 -8.79 14.68 0.94
CA LYS A 137 -8.42 15.50 -0.22
C LYS A 137 -7.16 16.32 0.08
N LYS A 138 -6.35 16.54 -0.95
CA LYS A 138 -5.13 17.36 -0.87
C LYS A 138 -5.44 18.80 -0.46
#